data_AF-A0A2G8RN36-F1
#
_entry.id   AF-A0A2G8RN36-F1
#
_cell.length_a   1.000
_cell.length_b   1.000
_cell.length_c   1.000
_cell.angle_alpha   90.00
_cell.angle_beta   90.00
_cell.angle_gamma   90.00
#
_symmetry.space_group_name_H-M   'P 1'
#
loop_
_entity.id
_entity.type
_entity.pdbx_description
1 polymer ?
#
loop_
_entity_poly.entity_id
_entity_poly.type
_entity_poly.pdbx_seq_one_letter_code
_entity_poly.pdbx_strand_id
1 'polypeptide(L)'
;MKFALALIAFAASALAQHIEIGTPNNFAEVKAGSKITVEVNRPNSLTASTEVGIAIGLWPCGGPKGTSKCASTDVSQVLGNVVYTGSYKAEYDSAQPSKPPHQTFEVTVPTSFSKGEVSLGVAHLFLMGAGSEPVYEFVNTTLVIS
;
A
#
# COMPACT_ATOMS: atom_id res chain seq x y z
N MET A 1 -23.59 -13.22 23.16
CA MET A 1 -23.62 -11.88 22.52
C MET A 1 -22.43 -11.01 22.93
N LYS A 2 -22.12 -10.81 24.23
CA LYS A 2 -20.97 -10.00 24.68
C LYS A 2 -19.59 -10.51 24.19
N PHE A 3 -19.37 -11.82 24.24
CA PHE A 3 -18.11 -12.42 23.76
C PHE A 3 -17.91 -12.32 22.24
N ALA A 4 -19.00 -12.34 21.45
CA ALA A 4 -18.92 -12.20 20.00
C ALA A 4 -18.50 -10.78 19.58
N LEU A 5 -19.00 -9.76 20.29
CA LEU A 5 -18.59 -8.37 20.06
C LEU A 5 -17.11 -8.14 20.38
N ALA A 6 -16.60 -8.73 21.47
CA ALA A 6 -15.19 -8.65 21.84
C ALA A 6 -14.30 -9.32 20.78
N LEU A 7 -14.69 -10.48 20.26
CA LEU A 7 -13.92 -11.20 19.23
C LEU A 7 -13.78 -10.38 17.93
N ILE A 8 -14.87 -9.72 17.51
CA ILE A 8 -14.87 -8.85 16.31
C ILE A 8 -13.96 -7.63 16.52
N ALA A 9 -13.98 -7.03 17.72
CA ALA A 9 -13.14 -5.88 18.04
C ALA A 9 -11.63 -6.23 18.01
N PHE A 10 -11.24 -7.40 18.54
CA PHE A 10 -9.84 -7.86 18.49
C PHE A 10 -9.37 -8.21 17.07
N ALA A 11 -10.23 -8.81 16.25
CA ALA A 11 -9.91 -9.11 14.86
C ALA A 11 -9.70 -7.82 14.03
N ALA A 12 -10.50 -6.78 14.29
CA ALA A 12 -10.35 -5.48 13.63
C ALA A 12 -9.07 -4.75 14.06
N SER A 13 -8.67 -4.85 15.34
CA SER A 13 -7.45 -4.18 15.83
C SER A 13 -6.16 -4.78 15.28
N ALA A 14 -6.13 -6.09 14.99
CA ALA A 14 -4.97 -6.75 14.39
C ALA A 14 -4.72 -6.29 12.94
N LEU A 15 -5.79 -6.01 12.18
CA LEU A 15 -5.70 -5.48 10.82
C LEU A 15 -5.23 -4.01 10.78
N ALA A 16 -5.43 -3.26 11.85
CA ALA A 16 -5.11 -1.82 11.91
C ALA A 16 -3.62 -1.53 12.17
N GLN A 17 -2.77 -2.54 12.34
CA GLN A 17 -1.33 -2.37 12.60
C GLN A 17 -0.47 -2.41 11.31
N HIS A 18 -1.09 -2.62 10.15
CA HIS A 18 -0.41 -2.70 8.86
C HIS A 18 -0.26 -1.33 8.21
N ILE A 19 0.72 -1.15 7.33
CA ILE A 19 0.77 0.05 6.48
C ILE A 19 -0.52 0.21 5.66
N GLU A 20 -0.84 1.44 5.29
CA GLU A 20 -1.99 1.76 4.45
C GLU A 20 -1.58 2.67 3.30
N ILE A 21 -2.22 2.52 2.14
CA ILE A 21 -2.08 3.47 1.04
C ILE A 21 -3.04 4.64 1.34
N GLY A 22 -2.50 5.77 1.80
CA GLY A 22 -3.27 6.97 2.11
C GLY A 22 -3.72 7.73 0.86
N THR A 23 -2.95 7.65 -0.23
CA THR A 23 -3.26 8.21 -1.55
C THR A 23 -2.43 7.45 -2.59
N PRO A 24 -2.94 7.18 -3.81
CA PRO A 24 -4.28 7.53 -4.30
C PRO A 24 -5.40 6.68 -3.68
N ASN A 25 -6.61 7.25 -3.66
CA ASN A 25 -7.81 6.54 -3.23
C ASN A 25 -8.13 5.37 -4.18
N ASN A 26 -8.83 4.37 -3.67
CA ASN A 26 -9.31 3.26 -4.48
C ASN A 26 -10.17 3.76 -5.66
N PHE A 27 -9.91 3.22 -6.84
CA PHE A 27 -10.43 3.61 -8.15
C PHE A 27 -10.08 5.03 -8.60
N ALA A 28 -9.02 5.67 -8.06
CA ALA A 28 -8.57 6.95 -8.58
C ALA A 28 -8.13 6.84 -10.05
N GLU A 29 -8.49 7.85 -10.85
CA GLU A 29 -8.10 7.93 -12.25
C GLU A 29 -6.68 8.49 -12.38
N VAL A 30 -5.85 7.82 -13.17
CA VAL A 30 -4.47 8.23 -13.47
C VAL A 30 -4.18 8.01 -14.95
N LYS A 31 -3.16 8.69 -15.47
CA LYS A 31 -2.75 8.56 -16.88
C LYS A 31 -1.47 7.77 -17.00
N ALA A 32 -1.37 6.94 -18.04
CA ALA A 32 -0.11 6.29 -18.41
C ALA A 32 0.98 7.36 -18.63
N GLY A 33 2.17 7.15 -18.05
CA GLY A 33 3.28 8.11 -18.11
C GLY A 33 3.18 9.32 -17.17
N SER A 34 2.08 9.49 -16.44
CA SER A 34 1.95 10.58 -15.46
C SER A 34 2.72 10.28 -14.18
N LYS A 35 3.17 11.35 -13.50
CA LYS A 35 3.64 11.27 -12.13
C LYS A 35 2.44 11.27 -11.19
N ILE A 36 2.45 10.35 -10.24
CA ILE A 36 1.44 10.25 -9.20
C ILE A 36 2.12 10.25 -7.83
N THR A 37 1.37 10.73 -6.85
CA THR A 37 1.76 10.78 -5.46
C THR A 37 1.24 9.54 -4.75
N VAL A 38 2.13 8.73 -4.19
CA VAL A 38 1.79 7.58 -3.34
C VAL A 38 2.13 7.94 -1.90
N GLU A 39 1.12 8.14 -1.07
CA GLU A 39 1.27 8.31 0.38
C GLU A 39 1.13 6.95 1.05
N VAL A 40 2.14 6.53 1.80
CA VAL A 40 2.11 5.31 2.62
C VAL A 40 2.06 5.76 4.08
N ASN A 41 1.00 5.34 4.74
CA ASN A 41 0.75 5.60 6.16
C ASN A 41 1.27 4.43 6.98
N ARG A 42 1.84 4.73 8.15
CA ARG A 42 2.24 3.76 9.15
C ARG A 42 1.40 4.00 10.41
N PRO A 43 0.33 3.23 10.63
CA PRO A 43 -0.45 3.32 11.86
C PRO A 43 0.42 3.16 13.10
N ASN A 44 0.00 3.81 14.19
CA ASN A 44 0.74 3.74 15.45
C ASN A 44 0.75 2.30 15.98
N SER A 45 1.95 1.80 16.30
CA SER A 45 2.14 0.50 16.94
C SER A 45 2.61 0.69 18.39
N LEU A 46 2.13 -0.17 19.29
CA LEU A 46 2.65 -0.26 20.66
C LEU A 46 4.00 -0.99 20.71
N THR A 47 4.31 -1.78 19.69
CA THR A 47 5.56 -2.52 19.55
C THR A 47 6.54 -1.71 18.72
N ALA A 48 7.75 -1.51 19.22
CA ALA A 48 8.80 -0.85 18.47
C ALA A 48 9.14 -1.65 17.19
N SER A 49 9.44 -0.95 16.10
CA SER A 49 9.85 -1.56 14.85
C SER A 49 10.88 -0.73 14.10
N THR A 50 11.80 -1.43 13.43
CA THR A 50 12.88 -0.86 12.62
C THR A 50 12.61 -1.15 11.14
N GLU A 51 12.54 -0.12 10.33
CA GLU A 51 12.25 -0.23 8.90
C GLU A 51 13.45 -0.85 8.17
N VAL A 52 13.20 -1.81 7.28
CA VAL A 52 14.24 -2.39 6.40
C VAL A 52 14.13 -1.80 5.00
N GLY A 53 12.92 -1.77 4.44
CA GLY A 53 12.68 -1.18 3.12
C GLY A 53 11.28 -1.40 2.59
N ILE A 54 10.96 -0.65 1.53
CA ILE A 54 9.67 -0.67 0.85
C ILE A 54 9.86 -0.78 -0.66
N ALA A 55 8.91 -1.41 -1.34
CA ALA A 55 8.80 -1.43 -2.78
C ALA A 55 7.38 -1.05 -3.20
N ILE A 56 7.27 -0.20 -4.22
CA ILE A 56 5.99 0.24 -4.78
C ILE A 56 5.96 -0.22 -6.23
N GLY A 57 4.86 -0.82 -6.65
CA GLY A 57 4.70 -1.34 -7.99
C GLY A 57 3.29 -1.19 -8.53
N LEU A 58 3.18 -1.25 -9.85
CA LEU A 58 1.89 -1.29 -10.54
C LEU A 58 1.76 -2.54 -11.41
N TRP A 59 0.62 -3.23 -11.26
CA TRP A 59 0.28 -4.42 -12.01
C TRP A 59 -1.02 -4.24 -12.80
N PRO A 60 -0.99 -4.29 -14.15
CA PRO A 60 -2.19 -4.12 -14.96
C PRO A 60 -3.11 -5.34 -14.81
N CYS A 61 -4.33 -5.11 -14.36
CA CYS A 61 -5.31 -6.16 -14.16
C CYS A 61 -5.83 -6.63 -15.54
N GLY A 62 -5.72 -7.93 -15.82
CA GLY A 62 -5.92 -8.47 -17.17
C GLY A 62 -4.68 -8.43 -18.09
N GLY A 63 -3.49 -8.24 -17.53
CA GLY A 63 -2.23 -8.22 -18.28
C GLY A 63 -2.04 -6.96 -19.12
N PRO A 64 -1.05 -6.92 -20.04
CA PRO A 64 -0.69 -5.70 -20.79
C PRO A 64 -1.85 -5.07 -21.60
N LYS A 65 -2.90 -5.85 -21.88
CA LYS A 65 -4.07 -5.41 -22.65
C LYS A 65 -5.22 -4.84 -21.79
N GLY A 66 -5.13 -4.91 -20.45
CA GLY A 66 -6.04 -4.21 -19.54
C GLY A 66 -7.51 -4.67 -19.56
N THR A 67 -7.77 -5.93 -19.92
CA THR A 67 -9.14 -6.40 -20.20
C THR A 67 -9.91 -6.94 -18.98
N SER A 68 -9.27 -7.03 -17.81
CA SER A 68 -9.88 -7.67 -16.64
C SER A 68 -9.85 -6.73 -15.43
N LYS A 69 -10.84 -6.89 -14.55
CA LYS A 69 -10.89 -6.12 -13.30
C LYS A 69 -9.87 -6.65 -12.30
N CYS A 70 -9.39 -5.81 -11.39
CA CYS A 70 -8.51 -6.26 -10.31
C CYS A 70 -9.24 -7.21 -9.37
N ALA A 71 -10.56 -7.07 -9.22
CA ALA A 71 -11.39 -8.03 -8.45
C ALA A 71 -11.38 -9.46 -9.00
N SER A 72 -11.03 -9.66 -10.28
CA SER A 72 -10.95 -10.99 -10.93
C SER A 72 -9.52 -11.43 -11.21
N THR A 73 -8.52 -10.69 -10.71
CA THR A 73 -7.10 -10.95 -10.95
C THR A 73 -6.42 -11.16 -9.59
N ASP A 74 -5.57 -12.18 -9.45
CA ASP A 74 -4.78 -12.31 -8.22
C ASP A 74 -3.71 -11.21 -8.18
N VAL A 75 -3.92 -10.25 -7.28
CA VAL A 75 -3.06 -9.09 -7.03
C VAL A 75 -2.53 -9.09 -5.60
N SER A 76 -2.73 -10.17 -4.86
CA SER A 76 -2.53 -10.22 -3.41
C SER A 76 -1.07 -10.08 -2.99
N GLN A 77 -0.11 -10.42 -3.86
CA GLN A 77 1.33 -10.29 -3.61
C GLN A 77 2.12 -9.98 -4.90
N VAL A 78 1.50 -9.26 -5.84
CA VAL A 78 2.09 -8.98 -7.15
C VAL A 78 2.37 -7.48 -7.30
N LEU A 79 3.64 -7.08 -7.22
CA LEU A 79 4.04 -5.69 -7.48
C LEU A 79 4.02 -5.32 -8.97
N GLY A 80 4.27 -6.28 -9.86
CA GLY A 80 4.35 -6.00 -11.28
C GLY A 80 5.54 -5.11 -11.64
N ASN A 81 5.26 -3.98 -12.29
CA ASN A 81 6.28 -2.99 -12.65
C ASN A 81 6.66 -2.21 -11.38
N VAL A 82 7.82 -2.52 -10.82
CA VAL A 82 8.34 -1.83 -9.65
C VAL A 82 8.79 -0.42 -10.06
N VAL A 83 8.16 0.59 -9.47
CA VAL A 83 8.39 2.02 -9.77
C VAL A 83 9.18 2.72 -8.68
N TYR A 84 9.32 2.11 -7.50
CA TYR A 84 10.17 2.56 -6.42
C TYR A 84 10.65 1.38 -5.59
N THR A 85 11.93 1.41 -5.18
CA THR A 85 12.49 0.59 -4.12
C THR A 85 13.43 1.44 -3.28
N GLY A 86 13.38 1.31 -1.96
CA GLY A 86 14.29 2.05 -1.10
C GLY A 86 13.87 2.10 0.36
N SER A 87 14.43 3.09 1.06
CA SER A 87 14.09 3.36 2.45
C SER A 87 12.66 3.86 2.59
N TYR A 88 12.02 3.46 3.69
CA TYR A 88 10.77 4.00 4.18
C TYR A 88 11.03 4.63 5.55
N LYS A 89 10.67 5.90 5.70
CA LYS A 89 10.85 6.70 6.90
C LYS A 89 9.59 7.56 7.08
N ALA A 90 8.56 6.93 7.61
CA ALA A 90 7.32 7.62 7.96
C ALA A 90 7.56 8.62 9.10
N GLU A 91 7.12 9.86 8.92
CA GLU A 91 7.26 10.94 9.89
C GLU A 91 5.90 11.58 10.18
N TYR A 92 5.75 12.18 11.37
CA TYR A 92 4.57 12.98 11.67
C TYR A 92 4.64 14.31 10.94
N ASP A 93 3.57 14.66 10.23
CA ASP A 93 3.40 15.97 9.65
C ASP A 93 2.73 16.92 10.65
N SER A 94 3.47 17.95 11.08
CA SER A 94 2.94 18.99 11.98
C SER A 94 1.75 19.76 11.41
N ALA A 95 1.61 19.82 10.08
CA ALA A 95 0.47 20.45 9.41
C ALA A 95 -0.78 19.54 9.38
N GLN A 96 -0.61 18.24 9.57
CA GLN A 96 -1.68 17.23 9.56
C GLN A 96 -1.64 16.36 10.81
N PRO A 97 -1.83 16.93 12.02
CA PRO A 97 -1.62 16.24 13.28
C PRO A 97 -2.59 15.09 13.54
N SER A 98 -3.69 15.01 12.79
CA SER A 98 -4.65 13.90 12.86
C SER A 98 -4.25 12.69 12.03
N LYS A 99 -3.27 12.82 11.12
CA LYS A 99 -2.78 11.70 10.32
C LYS A 99 -1.74 10.90 11.12
N PRO A 100 -1.68 9.57 10.93
CA PRO A 100 -0.55 8.77 11.39
C PRO A 100 0.75 9.23 10.70
N PRO A 101 1.93 8.80 11.18
CA PRO A 101 3.18 8.96 10.45
C PRO A 101 3.04 8.46 9.02
N HIS A 102 3.58 9.20 8.06
CA HIS A 102 3.47 8.84 6.65
C HIS A 102 4.71 9.29 5.87
N GLN A 103 4.89 8.69 4.70
CA GLN A 103 5.85 9.16 3.71
C GLN A 103 5.19 9.20 2.34
N THR A 104 5.53 10.22 1.58
CA THR A 104 5.06 10.43 0.23
C THR A 104 6.14 10.09 -0.79
N PHE A 105 5.75 9.38 -1.85
CA PHE A 105 6.61 8.98 -2.96
C PHE A 105 6.04 9.52 -4.27
N GLU A 106 6.85 10.23 -5.05
CA GLU A 106 6.51 10.53 -6.44
C GLU A 106 6.96 9.38 -7.33
N VAL A 107 6.00 8.71 -7.97
CA VAL A 107 6.27 7.59 -8.88
C VAL A 107 5.66 7.86 -10.25
N THR A 108 6.24 7.26 -11.29
CA THR A 108 5.72 7.41 -12.66
C THR A 108 4.94 6.18 -13.06
N VAL A 109 3.68 6.36 -13.49
CA VAL A 109 2.85 5.28 -14.04
C VAL A 109 3.49 4.80 -15.35
N PRO A 110 3.73 3.48 -15.55
CA PRO A 110 4.30 2.97 -16.79
C PRO A 110 3.52 3.43 -18.04
N THR A 111 4.25 3.89 -19.06
CA THR A 111 3.66 4.36 -20.32
C THR A 111 3.06 3.23 -21.17
N SER A 112 3.45 1.99 -20.89
CA SER A 112 2.99 0.79 -21.59
C SER A 112 1.59 0.34 -21.20
N PHE A 113 0.97 0.96 -20.19
CA PHE A 113 -0.35 0.59 -19.72
C PHE A 113 -1.44 1.04 -20.69
N SER A 114 -2.26 0.07 -21.10
CA SER A 114 -3.52 0.33 -21.78
C SER A 114 -4.57 0.83 -20.79
N LYS A 115 -5.66 1.44 -21.29
CA LYS A 115 -6.82 1.79 -20.47
C LYS A 115 -7.36 0.55 -19.75
N GLY A 116 -7.74 0.71 -18.49
CA GLY A 116 -8.21 -0.39 -17.65
C GLY A 116 -7.85 -0.24 -16.18
N GLU A 117 -8.18 -1.24 -15.38
CA GLU A 117 -7.82 -1.27 -13.96
C GLU A 117 -6.37 -1.73 -13.76
N VAL A 118 -5.69 -1.14 -12.79
CA VAL A 118 -4.32 -1.49 -12.38
C VAL A 118 -4.28 -1.59 -10.86
N SER A 119 -3.56 -2.57 -10.33
CA SER A 119 -3.29 -2.65 -8.90
C SER A 119 -2.03 -1.87 -8.57
N LEU A 120 -2.15 -0.88 -7.68
CA LEU A 120 -1.02 -0.25 -7.01
C LEU A 120 -0.72 -1.06 -5.76
N GLY A 121 0.44 -1.72 -5.73
CA GLY A 121 0.88 -2.55 -4.61
C GLY A 121 2.05 -1.90 -3.87
N VAL A 122 2.08 -2.12 -2.56
CA VAL A 122 3.17 -1.71 -1.67
C VAL A 122 3.59 -2.91 -0.84
N ALA A 123 4.85 -3.31 -1.00
CA ALA A 123 5.50 -4.34 -0.20
C ALA A 123 6.40 -3.67 0.84
N HIS A 124 6.29 -4.06 2.10
CA HIS A 124 7.04 -3.47 3.20
C HIS A 124 7.65 -4.56 4.09
N LEU A 125 8.94 -4.40 4.40
CA LEU A 125 9.68 -5.26 5.31
C LEU A 125 10.21 -4.42 6.48
N PHE A 126 9.93 -4.89 7.69
CA PHE A 126 10.43 -4.29 8.93
C PHE A 126 10.79 -5.36 9.96
N LEU A 127 11.57 -4.97 10.96
CA LEU A 127 11.93 -5.79 12.11
C LEU A 127 11.11 -5.35 13.32
N MET A 128 10.42 -6.27 13.97
CA MET A 128 9.49 -5.99 15.07
C MET A 128 10.05 -6.46 16.42
N GLY A 129 9.84 -5.63 17.45
CA GLY A 129 10.11 -5.97 18.85
C GLY A 129 11.59 -6.14 19.20
N ALA A 130 11.84 -6.57 20.44
CA ALA A 130 13.20 -6.76 20.96
C ALA A 130 13.96 -7.91 20.26
N GLY A 131 13.24 -8.88 19.70
CA GLY A 131 13.81 -10.00 18.94
C GLY A 131 14.22 -9.64 17.51
N SER A 132 13.89 -8.44 17.02
CA SER A 132 14.09 -8.04 15.61
C SER A 132 13.44 -9.04 14.64
N GLU A 133 12.21 -9.46 14.94
CA GLU A 133 11.48 -10.45 14.16
C GLU A 133 11.14 -9.87 12.78
N PRO A 134 11.50 -10.52 11.67
CA PRO A 134 11.20 -10.01 10.34
C PRO A 134 9.72 -10.15 10.04
N VAL A 135 9.07 -9.04 9.72
CA VAL A 135 7.66 -8.98 9.32
C VAL A 135 7.58 -8.43 7.91
N TYR A 136 6.93 -9.21 7.04
CA TYR A 136 6.59 -8.80 5.68
C TYR A 136 5.10 -8.51 5.60
N GLU A 137 4.77 -7.38 4.99
CA GLU A 137 3.39 -7.03 4.68
C GLU A 137 3.26 -6.50 3.26
N PHE A 138 2.06 -6.72 2.70
CA PHE A 138 1.71 -6.26 1.37
C PHE A 138 0.30 -5.68 1.39
N VAL A 139 0.16 -4.47 0.88
CA VAL A 139 -1.13 -3.81 0.71
C VAL A 139 -1.29 -3.34 -0.72
N ASN A 140 -2.53 -3.30 -1.21
CA ASN A 140 -2.81 -2.82 -2.54
C ASN A 140 -4.11 -2.00 -2.59
N THR A 141 -4.22 -1.21 -3.67
CA THR A 141 -5.44 -0.50 -4.04
C THR A 141 -5.61 -0.58 -5.55
N THR A 142 -6.84 -0.40 -6.05
CA THR A 142 -7.10 -0.38 -7.49
C THR A 142 -7.06 1.05 -8.00
N LEU A 143 -6.45 1.30 -9.16
CA LEU A 143 -6.50 2.56 -9.90
C LEU A 143 -7.09 2.31 -11.29
N VAL A 144 -7.52 3.38 -11.96
CA VAL A 144 -8.06 3.31 -13.34
C VAL A 144 -7.19 4.14 -14.28
N ILE A 145 -6.69 3.49 -15.34
CA ILE A 145 -5.95 4.15 -16.43
C ILE A 145 -6.96 4.72 -17.45
N SER A 146 -6.95 6.05 -17.66
CA SER A 146 -7.85 6.76 -18.59
C SER A 146 -7.19 7.31 -19.86
#